data_AF-A0A521S0H4-F1
#
_entry.id   AF-A0A521S0H4-F1
#
_cell.length_a   1.000
_cell.length_b   1.000
_cell.length_c   1.000
_cell.angle_alpha   90.00
_cell.angle_beta   90.00
_cell.angle_gamma   90.00
#
_symmetry.space_group_name_H-M   'P 1'
#
loop_
_entity.id
_entity.type
_entity.pdbx_description
1 polymer ?
#
loop_
_entity_poly.entity_id
_entity_poly.type
_entity_poly.pdbx_seq_one_letter_code
_entity_poly.pdbx_strand_id
1 'polypeptide(L)'
;MTAAPPRRSWWAIRWRQLRNAPRPVVRAVGANLGVAIVLGILYLAYDVALTRGARLPGGDLRTLAVVLDVLLVLGLGSLITYLVVPLPRGSGGRTTRTGWSAALGLFAAVPIAYLVLVATSQVLKPLLT
;
A
#
# COMPACT_ATOMS: atom_id res chain seq x y z
N MET A 1 13.56 -47.64 2.52
CA MET A 1 13.22 -46.96 1.26
C MET A 1 12.40 -45.72 1.59
N THR A 2 12.98 -44.53 1.55
CA THR A 2 12.23 -43.28 1.76
C THR A 2 11.55 -42.90 0.45
N ALA A 3 10.21 -43.01 0.39
CA ALA A 3 9.43 -42.59 -0.76
C ALA A 3 9.73 -41.11 -1.09
N ALA A 4 10.02 -40.80 -2.35
CA ALA A 4 10.29 -39.43 -2.78
C ALA A 4 9.05 -38.56 -2.50
N PRO A 5 9.21 -37.34 -1.97
CA PRO A 5 8.08 -36.47 -1.70
C PRO A 5 7.32 -36.17 -3.01
N PRO A 6 5.98 -36.17 -3.00
CA PRO A 6 5.18 -35.99 -4.20
C PRO A 6 5.52 -34.65 -4.89
N ARG A 7 5.80 -34.68 -6.19
CA ARG A 7 6.03 -33.50 -7.02
C ARG A 7 4.78 -32.63 -7.00
N ARG A 8 4.81 -31.52 -6.25
CA ARG A 8 3.72 -30.55 -6.22
C ARG A 8 3.73 -29.70 -7.48
N SER A 9 2.55 -29.42 -8.03
CA SER A 9 2.41 -28.51 -9.16
C SER A 9 2.89 -27.10 -8.78
N TRP A 10 3.45 -26.38 -9.75
CA TRP A 10 3.95 -25.01 -9.55
C TRP A 10 2.87 -24.10 -8.93
N TRP A 11 1.61 -24.27 -9.34
CA TRP A 11 0.47 -23.51 -8.83
C TRP A 11 0.15 -23.80 -7.36
N ALA A 12 0.21 -25.07 -6.94
CA ALA A 12 0.06 -25.44 -5.54
C ALA A 12 1.16 -24.85 -4.65
N ILE A 13 2.39 -24.73 -5.18
CA ILE A 13 3.52 -24.13 -4.47
C ILE A 13 3.29 -22.62 -4.29
N ARG A 14 2.96 -21.90 -5.37
CA ARG A 14 2.70 -20.44 -5.31
C ARG A 14 1.51 -20.09 -4.43
N TRP A 15 0.41 -20.82 -4.55
CA TRP A 15 -0.76 -20.62 -3.69
C TRP A 15 -0.46 -20.83 -2.21
N ARG A 16 0.38 -21.82 -1.88
CA ARG A 16 0.81 -22.07 -0.50
C ARG A 16 1.77 -21.00 -0.01
N GLN A 17 2.67 -20.49 -0.86
CA GLN A 17 3.56 -19.36 -0.54
C GLN A 17 2.78 -18.07 -0.29
N LEU A 18 1.73 -17.81 -1.08
CA LEU A 18 0.85 -16.65 -0.88
C LEU A 18 0.10 -16.74 0.45
N ARG A 19 -0.52 -17.90 0.75
CA ARG A 19 -1.24 -18.12 2.02
C ARG A 19 -0.33 -18.13 3.25
N ASN A 20 0.93 -18.53 3.10
CA ASN A 20 1.93 -18.53 4.17
C ASN A 20 2.97 -17.42 3.99
N ALA A 21 2.58 -16.30 3.39
CA ALA A 21 3.48 -15.19 3.18
C ALA A 21 4.10 -14.74 4.52
N PRO A 22 5.38 -14.32 4.53
CA PRO A 22 6.03 -13.84 5.74
C PRO A 22 5.20 -12.71 6.36
N ARG A 23 4.91 -12.81 7.67
CA ARG A 23 4.17 -11.79 8.43
C ARG A 23 4.66 -10.35 8.22
N PRO A 24 5.97 -10.07 8.05
CA PRO A 24 6.46 -8.73 7.71
C PRO A 24 5.84 -8.15 6.45
N VAL A 25 5.71 -8.96 5.39
CA VAL A 25 5.18 -8.51 4.09
C VAL A 25 3.70 -8.18 4.19
N VAL A 26 2.91 -9.05 4.83
CA VAL A 26 1.47 -8.83 5.00
C VAL A 26 1.20 -7.55 5.81
N ARG A 27 2.01 -7.29 6.85
CA ARG A 27 1.90 -6.08 7.65
C ARG A 27 2.26 -4.81 6.87
N ALA A 28 3.33 -4.85 6.07
CA ALA A 28 3.74 -3.74 5.22
C ALA A 28 2.65 -3.40 4.19
N VAL A 29 2.16 -4.42 3.48
CA VAL A 29 1.09 -4.27 2.47
C VAL A 29 -0.19 -3.76 3.11
N GLY A 30 -0.61 -4.32 4.25
CA GLY A 30 -1.81 -3.89 4.96
C GLY A 30 -1.73 -2.44 5.46
N ALA A 31 -0.59 -2.04 6.00
CA ALA A 31 -0.36 -0.66 6.44
C ALA A 31 -0.45 0.33 5.27
N ASN A 32 0.25 0.05 4.17
CA ASN A 32 0.22 0.89 2.97
C ASN A 32 -1.18 0.98 2.36
N LEU A 33 -1.88 -0.16 2.28
CA LEU A 33 -3.23 -0.20 1.74
C LEU A 33 -4.19 0.63 2.59
N GLY A 34 -4.10 0.54 3.92
CA GLY A 34 -4.91 1.36 4.82
C GLY A 34 -4.68 2.86 4.60
N VAL A 35 -3.41 3.30 4.57
CA VAL A 35 -3.06 4.71 4.29
C VAL A 35 -3.60 5.15 2.94
N ALA A 36 -3.36 4.36 1.89
CA ALA A 36 -3.78 4.70 0.54
C ALA A 36 -5.30 4.81 0.41
N ILE A 37 -6.07 3.90 1.02
CA ILE A 37 -7.53 3.98 1.02
C ILE A 37 -8.02 5.28 1.68
N VAL A 38 -7.48 5.62 2.86
CA VAL A 38 -7.90 6.82 3.58
C VAL A 38 -7.61 8.09 2.76
N LEU A 39 -6.38 8.23 2.27
CA LEU A 39 -6.00 9.40 1.48
C LEU A 39 -6.73 9.46 0.13
N GLY A 40 -6.88 8.31 -0.54
CA GLY A 40 -7.61 8.22 -1.80
C GLY A 40 -9.09 8.58 -1.67
N ILE A 41 -9.74 8.23 -0.55
CA ILE A 41 -11.12 8.65 -0.25
C ILE A 41 -11.19 10.17 -0.04
N LEU A 42 -10.23 10.75 0.68
CA LEU A 42 -10.16 12.21 0.88
C LEU A 42 -9.95 12.94 -0.46
N TYR A 43 -9.05 12.45 -1.29
CA TYR A 43 -8.84 12.96 -2.65
C TYR A 43 -10.12 12.86 -3.49
N LEU A 44 -10.79 11.71 -3.46
CA LEU A 44 -12.04 11.51 -4.19
C LEU A 44 -13.12 12.49 -3.73
N ALA A 45 -13.30 12.67 -2.43
CA ALA A 45 -14.26 13.62 -1.88
C ALA A 45 -13.98 15.05 -2.35
N TYR A 46 -12.70 15.46 -2.34
CA TYR A 46 -12.24 16.74 -2.86
C TYR A 46 -12.56 16.90 -4.37
N ASP A 47 -12.22 15.91 -5.19
CA ASP A 47 -12.42 15.94 -6.63
C ASP A 47 -13.93 15.99 -7.01
N VAL A 48 -14.76 15.19 -6.32
CA VAL A 48 -16.21 15.20 -6.46
C VAL A 48 -16.80 16.55 -6.06
N ALA A 49 -16.37 17.13 -4.93
CA ALA A 49 -16.86 18.43 -4.46
C ALA A 49 -16.57 19.54 -5.49
N LEU A 50 -15.35 19.58 -6.03
CA LEU A 50 -15.00 20.50 -7.10
C LEU A 50 -15.81 20.26 -8.38
N THR A 51 -16.08 19.00 -8.73
CA THR A 51 -16.86 18.65 -9.93
C THR A 51 -18.30 19.13 -9.81
N ARG A 52 -18.85 19.12 -8.59
CA ARG A 52 -20.19 19.63 -8.26
C ARG A 52 -20.23 21.17 -8.09
N GLY A 53 -19.14 21.87 -8.35
CA GLY A 53 -19.09 23.33 -8.36
C GLY A 53 -18.62 23.99 -7.07
N ALA A 54 -18.07 23.25 -6.10
CA ALA A 54 -17.38 23.86 -4.97
C ALA A 54 -16.20 24.73 -5.47
N ARG A 55 -16.04 25.92 -4.88
CA ARG A 55 -14.94 26.84 -5.22
C ARG A 55 -13.99 26.92 -4.04
N LEU A 56 -12.72 26.65 -4.31
CA LEU A 56 -11.65 26.76 -3.32
C LEU A 56 -10.72 27.91 -3.68
N PRO A 57 -10.13 28.59 -2.68
CA PRO A 57 -9.10 29.59 -2.95
C PRO A 57 -7.92 28.93 -3.65
N GLY A 58 -7.46 29.50 -4.76
CA GLY A 58 -6.33 28.98 -5.55
C GLY A 58 -6.70 28.26 -6.85
N GLY A 59 -7.99 28.15 -7.20
CA GLY A 59 -8.41 27.58 -8.49
C GLY A 59 -8.44 26.05 -8.52
N ASP A 60 -8.17 25.44 -9.68
CA ASP A 60 -8.13 23.98 -9.83
C ASP A 60 -6.77 23.42 -9.36
N LEU A 61 -6.74 22.92 -8.13
CA LEU A 61 -5.54 22.32 -7.51
C LEU A 61 -5.56 20.78 -7.54
N ARG A 62 -6.38 20.14 -8.40
CA ARG A 62 -6.50 18.66 -8.45
C ARG A 62 -5.17 17.96 -8.74
N THR A 63 -4.38 18.46 -9.67
CA THR A 63 -3.06 17.89 -9.97
C THR A 63 -2.15 17.92 -8.75
N LEU A 64 -2.12 19.05 -8.02
CA LEU A 64 -1.36 19.16 -6.78
C LEU A 64 -1.88 18.20 -5.72
N ALA A 65 -3.20 18.06 -5.58
CA ALA A 65 -3.81 17.13 -4.64
C ALA A 65 -3.44 15.67 -4.94
N VAL A 66 -3.42 15.26 -6.22
CA VAL A 66 -2.94 13.91 -6.61
C VAL A 66 -1.46 13.73 -6.25
N VAL A 67 -0.62 14.72 -6.55
CA VAL A 67 0.81 14.64 -6.22
C VAL A 67 1.00 14.51 -4.71
N LEU A 68 0.28 15.30 -3.91
CA LEU A 68 0.33 15.22 -2.46
C LEU A 68 -0.18 13.88 -1.94
N ASP A 69 -1.27 13.34 -2.49
CA ASP A 69 -1.79 12.01 -2.16
C ASP A 69 -0.70 10.95 -2.36
N VAL A 70 -0.08 10.91 -3.54
CA VAL A 70 1.00 9.96 -3.84
C VAL A 70 2.17 10.13 -2.88
N LEU A 71 2.66 11.35 -2.67
CA LEU A 71 3.79 11.61 -1.77
C LEU A 71 3.49 11.20 -0.32
N LEU A 72 2.27 11.46 0.15
CA LEU A 72 1.84 11.07 1.49
C LEU A 72 1.69 9.55 1.61
N VAL A 73 1.13 8.87 0.62
CA VAL A 73 1.05 7.39 0.61
C VAL A 73 2.44 6.77 0.67
N LEU A 74 3.38 7.26 -0.14
CA LEU A 74 4.76 6.77 -0.13
C LEU A 74 5.45 7.05 1.21
N GLY A 75 5.34 8.28 1.72
CA GLY A 75 5.98 8.70 2.96
C GLY A 75 5.39 8.03 4.20
N LEU A 76 4.08 8.13 4.40
CA LEU A 76 3.39 7.54 5.55
C LEU A 76 3.39 6.01 5.49
N GLY A 77 3.25 5.44 4.30
CA GLY A 77 3.33 4.00 4.10
C GLY A 77 4.70 3.44 4.48
N SER A 78 5.77 4.09 4.04
CA SER A 78 7.14 3.80 4.44
C SER A 78 7.36 3.95 5.95
N LEU A 79 6.89 5.06 6.54
CA LEU A 79 7.02 5.35 7.97
C LEU A 79 6.28 4.34 8.85
N ILE A 80 5.00 4.06 8.55
CA ILE A 80 4.20 3.11 9.32
C ILE A 80 4.79 1.70 9.17
N THR A 81 5.23 1.32 7.98
CA THR A 81 5.90 0.03 7.78
C THR A 81 7.18 -0.06 8.62
N TYR A 82 7.99 1.00 8.66
CA TYR A 82 9.17 1.06 9.52
C TYR A 82 8.84 0.85 11.01
N LEU A 83 7.72 1.42 11.47
CA LEU A 83 7.28 1.33 12.87
C LEU A 83 6.64 -0.03 13.22
N VAL A 84 5.87 -0.62 12.29
CA VAL A 84 5.02 -1.80 12.54
C VAL A 84 5.72 -3.12 12.17
N VAL A 85 6.67 -3.11 11.24
CA VAL A 85 7.35 -4.31 10.75
C VAL A 85 8.70 -4.51 11.43
N PRO A 86 8.78 -5.36 12.48
CA PRO A 86 10.06 -5.80 13.00
C PRO A 86 10.74 -6.72 11.97
N LEU A 87 12.01 -6.46 11.64
CA LEU A 87 12.79 -7.37 10.80
C LEU A 87 13.05 -8.70 11.52
N PRO A 88 13.22 -9.81 10.76
CA PRO A 88 13.55 -11.12 11.32
C PRO A 88 14.79 -11.03 12.21
N ARG A 89 14.68 -11.61 13.41
CA ARG A 89 15.79 -11.70 14.36
C ARG A 89 16.89 -12.58 13.74
N GLY A 90 18.12 -12.06 13.68
CA GLY A 90 19.30 -12.93 13.66
C GLY A 90 19.51 -13.58 15.03
N SER A 91 20.67 -14.19 15.27
CA SER A 91 21.05 -14.85 16.54
C SER A 91 21.24 -13.91 17.74
N GLY A 92 20.87 -12.62 17.65
CA GLY A 92 21.13 -11.60 18.68
C GLY A 92 19.90 -11.22 19.51
N GLY A 93 20.11 -10.96 20.81
CA GLY A 93 19.07 -10.67 21.81
C GLY A 93 18.44 -9.26 21.79
N ARG A 94 18.75 -8.39 20.83
CA ARG A 94 18.18 -7.03 20.71
C ARG A 94 17.56 -6.80 19.33
N THR A 95 16.33 -6.29 19.27
CA THR A 95 15.66 -5.86 18.03
C THR A 95 16.25 -4.54 17.56
N THR A 96 17.00 -4.54 16.45
CA THR A 96 17.44 -3.32 15.76
C THR A 96 16.50 -3.01 14.60
N ARG A 97 15.96 -1.79 14.55
CA ARG A 97 15.19 -1.28 13.40
C ARG A 97 16.18 -0.81 12.35
N THR A 98 16.15 -1.38 11.15
CA THR A 98 17.02 -0.98 10.03
C THR A 98 16.20 -0.30 8.95
N GLY A 99 16.84 0.58 8.16
CA GLY A 99 16.16 1.30 7.06
C GLY A 99 15.51 0.38 6.00
N TRP A 100 15.84 -0.92 6.01
CA TRP A 100 15.23 -1.92 5.14
C TRP A 100 13.73 -2.12 5.37
N SER A 101 13.22 -1.94 6.59
CA SER A 101 11.76 -1.99 6.82
C SER A 101 11.04 -0.82 6.15
N ALA A 102 11.64 0.37 6.16
CA ALA A 102 11.12 1.54 5.46
C ALA A 102 11.10 1.31 3.94
N ALA A 103 12.19 0.77 3.39
CA ALA A 103 12.29 0.46 1.97
C ALA A 103 11.20 -0.53 1.50
N LEU A 104 10.89 -1.57 2.30
CA LEU A 104 9.78 -2.49 2.01
C LEU A 104 8.43 -1.76 1.94
N GLY A 105 8.19 -0.81 2.86
CA GLY A 105 7.01 0.03 2.84
C GLY A 105 6.94 0.88 1.58
N LEU A 106 8.05 1.53 1.21
CA LEU A 106 8.12 2.35 0.01
C LEU A 106 7.83 1.54 -1.26
N PHE A 107 8.46 0.38 -1.44
CA PHE A 107 8.25 -0.45 -2.64
C PHE A 107 6.83 -1.01 -2.73
N ALA A 108 6.20 -1.34 -1.60
CA ALA A 108 4.81 -1.77 -1.60
C ALA A 108 3.84 -0.61 -1.83
N ALA A 109 4.17 0.60 -1.40
CA ALA A 109 3.30 1.77 -1.52
C ALA A 109 3.12 2.23 -2.98
N VAL A 110 4.15 2.12 -3.83
CA VAL A 110 4.09 2.55 -5.25
C VAL A 110 2.93 1.88 -6.03
N PRO A 111 2.85 0.53 -6.14
CA PRO A 111 1.76 -0.10 -6.86
C PRO A 111 0.40 0.08 -6.18
N ILE A 112 0.36 0.18 -4.85
CA ILE A 112 -0.87 0.40 -4.09
C ILE A 112 -1.46 1.79 -4.37
N ALA A 113 -0.62 2.83 -4.37
CA ALA A 113 -1.04 4.20 -4.68
C ALA A 113 -1.67 4.26 -6.08
N TYR A 114 -1.03 3.64 -7.08
CA TYR A 114 -1.58 3.53 -8.43
C TYR A 114 -2.94 2.85 -8.44
N LEU A 115 -3.07 1.67 -7.83
CA LEU A 115 -4.31 0.90 -7.82
C LEU A 115 -5.46 1.65 -7.14
N VAL A 116 -5.19 2.34 -6.03
CA VAL A 116 -6.20 3.14 -5.34
C VAL A 116 -6.61 4.33 -6.21
N LEU A 117 -5.67 5.06 -6.81
CA LEU A 117 -6.02 6.16 -7.72
C LEU A 117 -6.83 5.70 -8.92
N VAL A 118 -6.50 4.55 -9.50
CA VAL A 118 -7.29 3.94 -10.58
C VAL A 118 -8.70 3.60 -10.08
N ALA A 119 -8.81 2.96 -8.92
CA ALA A 119 -10.11 2.62 -8.36
C ALA A 119 -10.95 3.88 -8.05
N THR A 120 -10.37 4.92 -7.44
CA THR A 120 -11.10 6.14 -7.11
C THR A 120 -11.50 6.92 -8.37
N SER A 121 -10.59 7.07 -9.34
CA SER A 121 -10.84 7.90 -10.52
C SER A 121 -11.65 7.21 -11.62
N GLN A 122 -11.44 5.91 -11.85
CA GLN A 122 -12.06 5.17 -12.96
C GLN A 122 -13.27 4.37 -12.54
N VAL A 123 -13.38 3.99 -11.25
CA VAL A 123 -14.50 3.18 -10.76
C VAL A 123 -15.43 4.02 -9.90
N LEU A 124 -14.92 4.68 -8.86
CA LEU A 124 -15.78 5.35 -7.89
C LEU A 124 -16.27 6.71 -8.37
N LYS A 125 -15.39 7.57 -8.91
CA LYS A 125 -15.77 8.91 -9.35
C LYS A 125 -16.92 8.90 -10.37
N PRO A 126 -16.91 8.07 -11.44
CA PRO A 126 -18.02 8.02 -12.40
C PRO A 126 -19.37 7.62 -11.79
N LEU A 127 -19.37 6.95 -10.64
CA LEU A 127 -20.59 6.59 -9.90
C LEU A 127 -21.09 7.71 -8.99
N LEU A 128 -20.26 8.72 -8.72
CA LEU A 128 -20.50 9.77 -7.72
C LEU A 128 -20.64 11.18 -8.34
N THR A 129 -20.33 11.35 -9.62
CA THR A 129 -20.44 12.62 -10.36
C THR A 129 -21.37 12.45 -11.54
#